data_AF-A0A383C782-F1
#
_entry.id   AF-A0A383C782-F1
#
_cell.length_a   1.000
_cell.length_b   1.000
_cell.length_c   1.000
_cell.angle_alpha   90.00
_cell.angle_beta   90.00
_cell.angle_gamma   90.00
#
_symmetry.space_group_name_H-M   'P 1'
#
loop_
_entity.id
_entity.type
_entity.pdbx_description
1 polymer ?
#
loop_
_entity_poly.entity_id
_entity_poly.type
_entity_poly.pdbx_seq_one_letter_code
_entity_poly.pdbx_strand_id
1 'polypeptide(L)' 'MTMRFSIFTTVHDTGGGTAPHETLDDFREQCVLADELGYHAVWIGEHHF' A
#
# COMPACT_ATOMS: atom_id res chain seq x y z
N MET A 1 -5.24 19.82 18.12
CA MET A 1 -5.08 18.48 17.50
C MET A 1 -4.84 18.71 16.02
N THR A 2 -3.66 18.37 15.48
CA THR A 2 -3.38 18.50 14.04
C THR A 2 -3.94 17.27 13.32
N MET A 3 -4.47 17.45 12.11
CA MET A 3 -4.94 16.32 11.28
C MET A 3 -3.77 15.41 10.91
N ARG A 4 -4.03 14.11 10.85
CA ARG A 4 -3.06 13.08 10.44
C ARG A 4 -3.58 12.37 9.20
N PHE A 5 -2.71 12.17 8.23
CA PHE A 5 -3.01 11.45 6.99
C PHE A 5 -2.45 10.03 7.05
N SER A 6 -3.19 9.07 6.50
CA SER A 6 -2.85 7.65 6.45
C SER A 6 -3.23 7.09 5.07
N ILE A 7 -2.61 5.97 4.71
CA ILE A 7 -2.90 5.24 3.47
C ILE A 7 -3.70 3.99 3.81
N PHE A 8 -4.71 3.69 2.99
CA PHE A 8 -5.39 2.40 2.95
C PHE A 8 -5.41 1.91 1.50
N THR A 9 -5.01 0.67 1.26
CA THR A 9 -4.98 0.08 -0.08
C THR A 9 -5.29 -1.41 -0.07
N THR A 10 -5.60 -1.96 -1.23
CA THR A 10 -5.64 -3.40 -1.50
C THR A 10 -4.62 -3.74 -2.58
N VAL A 11 -3.93 -4.86 -2.43
CA VAL A 11 -3.02 -5.37 -3.48
C VAL A 11 -3.83 -6.28 -4.41
N HIS A 12 -4.09 -5.79 -5.60
CA HIS A 12 -4.76 -6.54 -6.68
C HIS A 12 -4.08 -6.21 -8.01
N ASP A 13 -4.10 -7.16 -8.94
CA ASP A 13 -3.71 -6.89 -10.32
C ASP A 13 -4.68 -5.83 -10.88
N THR A 14 -4.13 -4.74 -11.39
CA THR A 14 -4.90 -3.63 -12.00
C THR A 14 -5.21 -3.88 -13.48
N GLY A 15 -5.05 -5.13 -13.94
CA GLY A 15 -5.30 -5.56 -15.32
C GLY A 15 -4.07 -5.49 -16.21
N GLY A 16 -2.88 -5.35 -15.61
CA GLY A 16 -1.60 -5.29 -16.31
C GLY A 16 -0.95 -6.66 -16.52
N GLY A 17 -1.49 -7.72 -15.89
CA GLY A 17 -0.84 -9.03 -15.85
C GLY A 17 0.36 -9.07 -14.91
N THR A 18 0.41 -8.16 -13.94
CA THR A 18 1.48 -8.06 -12.94
C THR A 18 1.50 -9.33 -12.09
N ALA A 19 2.69 -9.90 -11.91
CA ALA A 19 2.81 -11.08 -11.07
C ALA A 19 2.56 -10.72 -9.60
N PRO A 20 1.97 -11.61 -8.78
CA PRO A 20 1.61 -11.26 -7.39
C PRO A 20 2.78 -10.75 -6.53
N HIS A 21 4.00 -11.21 -6.80
CA HIS A 21 5.19 -10.76 -6.07
C HIS A 21 5.57 -9.32 -6.41
N GLU A 22 5.41 -8.90 -7.67
CA GLU A 22 5.70 -7.52 -8.10
C GLU A 22 4.76 -6.53 -7.39
N THR A 23 3.47 -6.87 -7.28
CA THR A 23 2.50 -6.04 -6.55
C THR A 23 2.84 -5.92 -5.04
N LEU A 24 3.42 -6.97 -4.45
CA LEU A 24 3.87 -6.93 -3.06
C LEU A 24 5.16 -6.12 -2.88
N ASP A 25 6.08 -6.18 -3.85
CA ASP A 25 7.29 -5.36 -3.87
C ASP A 25 6.92 -3.87 -4.02
N ASP A 26 6.01 -3.53 -4.94
CA ASP A 26 5.46 -2.17 -5.10
C ASP A 26 4.80 -1.66 -3.82
N PHE A 27 3.99 -2.50 -3.16
CA PHE A 27 3.37 -2.13 -1.88
C PHE A 27 4.42 -1.87 -0.79
N ARG A 28 5.49 -2.66 -0.74
CA ARG A 28 6.59 -2.44 0.20
C ARG A 28 7.28 -1.11 -0.07
N GLU A 29 7.54 -0.76 -1.33
CA GLU A 29 8.12 0.53 -1.70
C GLU A 29 7.22 1.70 -1.29
N GLN A 30 5.91 1.56 -1.48
CA GLN A 30 4.91 2.54 -1.01
C GLN A 30 4.92 2.71 0.51
N CYS A 31 5.12 1.64 1.27
CA CYS A 31 5.23 1.72 2.73
C CYS A 31 6.46 2.52 3.17
N VAL A 32 7.62 2.29 2.54
CA VAL A 32 8.85 3.04 2.81
C VAL A 32 8.65 4.52 2.49
N LEU A 33 8.10 4.83 1.32
CA LEU A 33 7.82 6.20 0.93
C LEU A 33 6.82 6.90 1.87
N ALA A 34 5.81 6.19 2.35
CA ALA A 34 4.83 6.74 3.29
C ALA A 34 5.46 7.13 4.63
N ASP A 35 6.42 6.33 5.12
CA ASP A 35 7.21 6.64 6.32
C ASP A 35 8.05 7.90 6.12
N GLU A 36 8.78 7.97 4.99
CA GLU A 36 9.60 9.14 4.63
C GLU A 36 8.78 10.44 4.50
N LEU A 37 7.54 10.33 4.00
CA LEU A 37 6.62 11.47 3.86
C LEU A 37 5.86 11.82 5.16
N GLY A 38 6.03 11.04 6.22
CA GLY A 38 5.41 11.30 7.52
C GLY A 38 3.94 10.93 7.63
N TYR A 39 3.48 9.95 6.84
CA TYR A 39 2.14 9.38 7.03
C TYR A 39 2.03 8.69 8.38
N HIS A 40 0.84 8.75 8.98
CA HIS A 40 0.63 8.22 10.31
C HIS A 40 0.55 6.68 10.34
N ALA A 41 0.07 6.07 9.26
CA ALA A 41 -0.09 4.63 9.13
C ALA A 41 -0.33 4.24 7.68
N VAL A 42 -0.01 2.99 7.34
CA VAL A 42 -0.38 2.31 6.10
C VAL A 42 -1.16 1.05 6.47
N TRP A 43 -2.33 0.86 5.86
CA TRP A 43 -3.21 -0.29 6.06
C TRP A 43 -3.39 -1.04 4.74
N ILE A 44 -3.34 -2.37 4.81
CA ILE A 44 -3.56 -3.27 3.70
C ILE A 44 -4.82 -4.09 3.94
N GLY A 45 -5.71 -4.13 2.95
CA GLY A 45 -6.90 -4.97 2.97
C GLY A 45 -6.58 -6.41 2.59
N GLU A 46 -7.05 -7.36 3.41
CA GLU A 46 -7.01 -8.79 3.11
C GLU A 46 -8.17 -9.18 2.19
N HIS A 47 -7.91 -10.01 1.17
CA HIS A 47 -8.91 -10.47 0.22
C HIS A 47 -8.73 -11.97 -0.07
N HIS A 48 -9.83 -12.72 -0.07
CA HIS A 48 -9.90 -14.13 -0.43
C HIS A 48 -11.05 -14.32 -1.44
N PHE A 49 -10.90 -15.28 -2.35
CA PHE A 49 -11.92 -15.67 -3.33
C PHE A 49 -12.82 -16.79 -2.79
#